data_AF-A0A011PQE8-F1
#
_entry.id   AF-A0A011PQE8-F1
#
_cell.length_a   1.000
_cell.length_b   1.000
_cell.length_c   1.000
_cell.angle_alpha   90.00
_cell.angle_beta   90.00
_cell.angle_gamma   90.00
#
_symmetry.space_group_name_H-M   'P 1'
#
loop_
_entity.id
_entity.type
_entity.pdbx_description
1 polymer ?
#
loop_
_entity_poly.entity_id
_entity_poly.type
_entity_poly.pdbx_seq_one_letter_code
_entity_poly.pdbx_strand_id
1 'polypeptide(L)'
;MSRLATAERIAAAARIWRNEALRVAMLLALVAVAVSASGMLVRVDHLLFDVGQRLNWRPAATDEVLIVAIDEDSLDQLGHWPWPRDRHARLLRLLCAARPAAIGIDIAFSEPAGDRHTDRELAEALAACGNVVLPLVVEVTRNGGQLLETPPILPLAAAAAGLGRIGVRLGEDGIARAVDLREGLGAATWPLLAEEVLRVRPLRRTGRQQRCLPRSATSSCARTSGASGSPARRAPCQEFPTPACCRGTFRPSWSPAVSFSSGSPPPGSVTSCRRRCRQSRSRCRGSRCSRTSSWQCVTGS
;
A
#
# COMPACT_ATOMS: atom_id res chain seq x y z
N MET A 1 73.51 3.75 37.74
CA MET A 1 73.49 2.42 37.07
C MET A 1 72.22 1.61 37.37
N SER A 2 71.69 1.61 38.61
CA SER A 2 70.46 0.87 38.97
C SER A 2 69.17 1.28 38.24
N ARG A 3 68.98 2.58 37.96
CA ARG A 3 67.77 3.09 37.26
C ARG A 3 67.70 2.67 35.78
N LEU A 4 68.84 2.58 35.10
CA LEU A 4 68.91 2.14 33.69
C LEU A 4 68.59 0.64 33.58
N ALA A 5 69.14 -0.19 34.49
CA ALA A 5 68.82 -1.62 34.55
C ALA A 5 67.35 -1.90 34.89
N THR A 6 66.69 -1.01 35.66
CA THR A 6 65.27 -1.14 35.98
C THR A 6 64.39 -0.79 34.78
N ALA A 7 64.75 0.27 34.04
CA ALA A 7 64.05 0.68 32.81
C ALA A 7 64.13 -0.38 31.70
N GLU A 8 65.30 -1.01 31.51
CA GLU A 8 65.47 -2.11 30.54
C GLU A 8 64.64 -3.34 30.91
N ARG A 9 64.56 -3.70 32.20
CA ARG A 9 63.72 -4.80 32.69
C ARG A 9 62.22 -4.54 32.50
N ILE A 10 61.76 -3.30 32.72
CA ILE A 10 60.37 -2.90 32.47
C ILE A 10 60.05 -2.95 30.97
N ALA A 11 60.95 -2.46 30.11
CA ALA A 11 60.78 -2.50 28.65
C ALA A 11 60.78 -3.94 28.10
N ALA A 12 61.62 -4.83 28.64
CA ALA A 12 61.66 -6.24 28.27
C ALA A 12 60.38 -6.97 28.72
N ALA A 13 59.91 -6.73 29.95
CA ALA A 13 58.64 -7.27 30.42
C ALA A 13 57.47 -6.79 29.55
N ALA A 14 57.36 -5.48 29.27
CA ALA A 14 56.30 -4.94 28.41
C ALA A 14 56.30 -5.55 27.00
N ARG A 15 57.49 -5.88 26.45
CA ARG A 15 57.62 -6.56 25.15
C ARG A 15 57.12 -8.01 25.18
N ILE A 16 57.41 -8.76 26.25
CA ILE A 16 56.92 -10.12 26.45
C ILE A 16 55.40 -10.12 26.62
N TRP A 17 54.86 -9.26 27.50
CA TRP A 17 53.42 -9.11 27.69
C TRP A 17 52.69 -8.71 26.41
N ARG A 18 53.27 -7.80 25.61
CA ARG A 18 52.72 -7.44 24.30
C ARG A 18 52.70 -8.63 23.33
N ASN A 19 53.76 -9.42 23.29
CA ASN A 19 53.84 -10.58 22.40
C ASN A 19 52.86 -11.69 22.82
N GLU A 20 52.70 -11.94 24.12
CA GLU A 20 51.69 -12.89 24.62
C GLU A 20 50.27 -12.39 24.36
N ALA A 21 50.00 -11.10 24.59
CA ALA A 21 48.72 -10.50 24.25
C ALA A 21 48.41 -10.62 22.75
N LEU A 22 49.40 -10.41 21.88
CA LEU A 22 49.25 -10.60 20.43
C LEU A 22 48.98 -12.06 20.06
N ARG A 23 49.67 -13.03 20.70
CA ARG A 23 49.43 -14.46 20.48
C ARG A 23 48.02 -14.87 20.91
N VAL A 24 47.59 -14.44 22.10
CA VAL A 24 46.24 -14.70 22.60
C VAL A 24 45.19 -14.05 21.69
N ALA A 25 45.40 -12.81 21.28
CA ALA A 25 44.50 -12.13 20.35
C ALA A 25 44.42 -12.86 19.00
N MET A 26 45.55 -13.32 18.46
CA MET A 26 45.61 -14.08 17.21
C MET A 26 44.92 -15.44 17.35
N LEU A 27 45.10 -16.14 18.48
CA LEU A 27 44.41 -17.40 18.75
C LEU A 27 42.90 -17.20 18.85
N LEU A 28 42.44 -16.19 19.59
CA LEU A 28 41.02 -15.87 19.71
C LEU A 28 40.42 -15.47 18.36
N ALA A 29 41.14 -14.70 17.55
CA ALA A 29 40.72 -14.37 16.19
C ALA A 29 40.61 -15.62 15.31
N LEU A 30 41.58 -16.55 15.39
CA LEU A 30 41.54 -17.81 14.64
C LEU A 30 40.36 -18.68 15.05
N VAL A 31 40.09 -18.81 16.36
CA VAL A 31 38.92 -19.53 16.88
C VAL A 31 37.64 -18.85 16.39
N ALA A 32 37.53 -17.53 16.50
CA ALA A 32 36.35 -16.80 16.05
C ALA A 32 36.08 -17.01 14.55
N VAL A 33 37.12 -16.98 13.72
CA VAL A 33 37.01 -17.27 12.27
C VAL A 33 36.59 -18.73 12.04
N ALA A 34 37.20 -19.69 12.73
CA ALA A 34 36.87 -21.11 12.57
C ALA A 34 35.41 -21.41 12.95
N VAL A 35 34.92 -20.87 14.08
CA VAL A 35 33.54 -21.07 14.50
C VAL A 35 32.56 -20.34 13.56
N SER A 36 32.90 -19.12 13.11
CA SER A 36 32.07 -18.39 12.14
C SER A 36 31.99 -19.12 10.79
N ALA A 37 33.10 -19.66 10.30
CA ALA A 37 33.16 -20.41 9.05
C ALA A 37 32.43 -21.77 9.13
N SER A 38 32.31 -22.36 10.32
CA SER A 38 31.62 -23.64 10.51
C SER A 38 30.09 -23.55 10.37
N GLY A 39 29.51 -22.35 10.41
CA GLY A 39 28.05 -22.14 10.43
C GLY A 39 27.37 -22.54 11.75
N MET A 40 28.12 -22.96 12.77
CA MET A 40 27.55 -23.41 14.06
C MET A 40 26.77 -22.29 14.76
N LEU A 41 27.24 -21.04 14.71
CA LEU A 41 26.53 -19.89 15.29
C LEU A 41 25.16 -19.68 14.65
N VAL A 42 25.06 -19.85 13.32
CA VAL A 42 23.80 -19.66 12.59
C VAL A 42 22.74 -20.66 13.05
N ARG A 43 23.13 -21.92 13.29
CA ARG A 43 22.22 -22.94 13.82
C ARG A 43 21.71 -22.61 15.22
N VAL A 44 22.59 -22.12 16.09
CA VAL A 44 22.20 -21.67 17.43
C VAL A 44 21.27 -20.48 17.36
N ASP A 45 21.54 -19.51 16.48
CA ASP A 45 20.68 -18.35 16.27
C ASP A 45 19.29 -18.74 15.75
N HIS A 46 19.21 -19.65 14.76
CA HIS A 46 17.94 -20.19 14.27
C HIS A 46 17.16 -20.90 15.39
N LEU A 47 17.83 -21.70 16.22
CA LEU A 47 17.17 -22.36 17.35
C LEU A 47 16.61 -21.34 18.35
N LEU A 48 17.40 -20.32 18.70
CA LEU A 48 16.97 -19.27 19.61
C LEU A 48 15.80 -18.46 19.04
N PHE A 49 15.85 -18.15 17.74
CA PHE A 49 14.76 -17.50 17.03
C PHE A 49 13.48 -18.35 17.08
N ASP A 50 13.58 -19.64 16.71
CA ASP A 50 12.44 -20.55 16.65
C ASP A 50 11.80 -20.74 18.05
N VAL A 51 12.62 -20.84 19.11
CA VAL A 51 12.15 -20.86 20.51
C VAL A 51 11.49 -19.54 20.88
N GLY A 52 12.10 -18.40 20.53
CA GLY A 52 11.55 -17.07 20.78
C GLY A 52 10.18 -16.87 20.12
N GLN A 53 10.01 -17.32 18.88
CA GLN A 53 8.72 -17.25 18.17
C GLN A 53 7.65 -18.11 18.83
N ARG A 54 8.00 -19.32 19.29
CA ARG A 54 7.07 -20.20 20.02
C ARG A 54 6.63 -19.58 21.34
N LEU A 55 7.56 -18.97 22.08
CA LEU A 55 7.26 -18.32 23.37
C LEU A 55 6.49 -17.00 23.20
N ASN A 56 6.69 -16.29 22.10
CA ASN A 56 6.00 -15.03 21.79
C ASN A 56 4.83 -15.23 20.80
N TRP A 57 4.29 -16.45 20.72
CA TRP A 57 3.12 -16.73 19.90
C TRP A 57 1.95 -15.85 20.37
N ARG A 58 1.39 -15.06 19.45
CA ARG A 58 0.20 -14.25 19.70
C ARG A 58 -0.96 -14.80 18.87
N PRO A 59 -2.15 -15.00 19.46
CA PRO A 59 -3.34 -15.26 18.67
C PRO A 59 -3.52 -14.15 17.64
N ALA A 60 -3.86 -14.50 16.40
CA ALA A 60 -4.21 -13.52 15.39
C ALA A 60 -5.37 -12.63 15.92
N ALA A 61 -5.36 -11.34 15.62
CA ALA A 61 -6.50 -10.47 15.91
C ALA A 61 -7.65 -10.87 14.98
N THR A 62 -8.47 -11.83 15.42
CA THR A 62 -9.38 -12.60 14.56
C THR A 62 -10.55 -11.79 14.01
N ASP A 63 -10.93 -10.70 14.67
CA ASP A 63 -12.22 -10.04 14.36
C ASP A 63 -12.09 -8.96 13.27
N GLU A 64 -10.88 -8.60 12.85
CA GLU A 64 -10.63 -7.52 11.87
C GLU A 64 -10.21 -8.02 10.48
N VAL A 65 -9.90 -9.32 10.34
CA VAL A 65 -9.36 -9.90 9.10
C VAL A 65 -10.19 -11.12 8.69
N LEU A 66 -10.72 -11.08 7.47
CA LEU A 66 -11.35 -12.24 6.82
C LEU A 66 -10.37 -12.86 5.83
N ILE A 67 -10.08 -14.14 6.00
CA ILE A 67 -9.31 -14.94 5.03
C ILE A 67 -10.30 -15.77 4.23
N VAL A 68 -10.30 -15.58 2.91
CA VAL A 68 -11.05 -16.43 1.98
C VAL A 68 -10.05 -17.37 1.34
N ALA A 69 -9.99 -18.60 1.85
CA ALA A 69 -9.12 -19.65 1.32
C ALA A 69 -9.82 -20.39 0.16
N ILE A 70 -9.00 -20.94 -0.75
CA ILE A 70 -9.43 -21.89 -1.75
C ILE A 70 -8.89 -23.24 -1.27
N ASP A 71 -9.79 -24.12 -0.84
CA ASP A 71 -9.51 -25.46 -0.33
C ASP A 71 -10.13 -26.54 -1.23
N GLU A 72 -9.91 -27.81 -0.87
CA GLU A 72 -10.45 -28.95 -1.63
C GLU A 72 -11.98 -28.92 -1.68
N ASP A 73 -12.64 -28.62 -0.56
CA ASP A 73 -14.11 -28.51 -0.50
C ASP A 73 -14.65 -27.44 -1.46
N SER A 74 -13.93 -26.33 -1.61
CA SER A 74 -14.25 -25.27 -2.58
C SER A 74 -14.06 -25.75 -4.02
N LEU A 75 -13.02 -26.54 -4.31
CA LEU A 75 -12.78 -27.10 -5.64
C LEU A 75 -13.82 -28.16 -6.00
N ASP A 76 -14.24 -28.99 -5.05
CA ASP A 76 -15.30 -29.98 -5.24
C ASP A 76 -16.64 -29.31 -5.57
N GLN A 77 -16.95 -28.19 -4.91
CA GLN A 77 -18.21 -27.47 -5.10
C GLN A 77 -18.22 -26.56 -6.33
N LEU A 78 -17.10 -25.91 -6.63
CA LEU A 78 -17.01 -24.86 -7.66
C LEU A 78 -16.32 -25.34 -8.95
N GLY A 79 -15.70 -26.51 -8.92
CA GLY A 79 -14.96 -27.11 -10.02
C GLY A 79 -13.46 -26.82 -10.00
N HIS A 80 -12.76 -27.41 -10.97
CA HIS A 80 -11.32 -27.42 -11.08
C HIS A 80 -10.69 -26.03 -11.25
N TRP A 81 -9.49 -25.89 -10.68
CA TRP A 81 -8.62 -24.73 -10.87
C TRP A 81 -7.87 -24.80 -12.22
N PRO A 82 -7.53 -23.66 -12.88
CA PRO A 82 -7.87 -22.29 -12.53
C PRO A 82 -9.31 -21.90 -12.89
N TRP A 83 -9.96 -21.18 -11.98
CA TRP A 83 -11.31 -20.67 -12.24
C TRP A 83 -11.31 -19.51 -13.25
N PRO A 84 -12.42 -19.33 -14.00
CA PRO A 84 -12.54 -18.21 -14.93
C PRO A 84 -12.60 -16.85 -14.21
N ARG A 85 -12.21 -15.76 -14.89
CA ARG A 85 -12.06 -14.44 -14.26
C ARG A 85 -13.37 -13.79 -13.85
N ASP A 86 -14.48 -14.14 -14.51
CA ASP A 86 -15.83 -13.73 -14.15
C ASP A 86 -16.21 -14.20 -12.73
N ARG A 87 -15.76 -15.40 -12.32
CA ARG A 87 -15.95 -15.91 -10.96
C ARG A 87 -15.22 -15.07 -9.93
N HIS A 88 -13.98 -14.71 -10.23
CA HIS A 88 -13.19 -13.81 -9.38
C HIS A 88 -13.85 -12.41 -9.31
N ALA A 89 -14.39 -11.90 -10.41
CA ALA A 89 -15.11 -10.63 -10.44
C ALA A 89 -16.38 -10.67 -9.59
N ARG A 90 -17.16 -11.76 -9.63
CA ARG A 90 -18.34 -11.96 -8.76
C ARG A 90 -17.96 -12.01 -7.29
N LEU A 91 -16.95 -12.81 -6.92
CA LEU A 91 -16.43 -12.88 -5.55
C LEU A 91 -15.99 -11.49 -5.06
N LEU A 92 -15.23 -10.77 -5.89
CA LEU A 92 -14.74 -9.45 -5.53
C LEU A 92 -15.90 -8.47 -5.29
N ARG A 93 -16.92 -8.43 -6.16
CA ARG A 93 -18.10 -7.58 -5.96
C ARG A 93 -18.82 -7.87 -4.64
N LEU A 94 -18.95 -9.15 -4.26
CA LEU A 94 -19.54 -9.56 -2.98
C LEU A 94 -18.71 -9.05 -1.79
N LEU A 95 -17.39 -9.23 -1.84
CA LEU A 95 -16.49 -8.75 -0.78
C LEU A 95 -16.53 -7.23 -0.66
N CYS A 96 -16.54 -6.51 -1.78
CA CYS A 96 -16.58 -5.05 -1.77
C CYS A 96 -17.89 -4.48 -1.25
N ALA A 97 -19.02 -5.19 -1.43
CA ALA A 97 -20.30 -4.80 -0.84
C ALA A 97 -20.25 -4.74 0.70
N ALA A 98 -19.40 -5.56 1.33
CA ALA A 98 -19.15 -5.52 2.77
C ALA A 98 -18.28 -4.32 3.22
N ARG A 99 -17.72 -3.54 2.27
CA ARG A 99 -16.85 -2.37 2.49
C ARG A 99 -15.66 -2.65 3.41
N PRO A 100 -14.82 -3.67 3.12
CA PRO A 100 -13.58 -3.88 3.85
C PRO A 100 -12.67 -2.66 3.69
N ALA A 101 -11.75 -2.46 4.64
CA ALA A 101 -10.83 -1.33 4.58
C ALA A 101 -9.80 -1.48 3.44
N ALA A 102 -9.38 -2.70 3.16
CA ALA A 102 -8.56 -3.06 1.99
C ALA A 102 -8.81 -4.54 1.64
N ILE A 103 -8.52 -4.92 0.40
CA ILE A 103 -8.59 -6.31 -0.08
C ILE A 103 -7.25 -6.66 -0.70
N GLY A 104 -6.61 -7.75 -0.25
CA GLY A 104 -5.46 -8.35 -0.94
C GLY A 104 -5.90 -9.61 -1.67
N ILE A 105 -5.51 -9.76 -2.92
CA ILE A 105 -5.70 -10.99 -3.69
C ILE A 105 -4.34 -11.66 -3.85
N ASP A 106 -4.22 -12.93 -3.46
CA ASP A 106 -3.01 -13.74 -3.64
C ASP A 106 -3.20 -14.76 -4.78
N ILE A 107 -3.53 -14.24 -5.97
CA ILE A 107 -3.71 -15.03 -7.19
C ILE A 107 -2.99 -14.30 -8.32
N ALA A 108 -2.01 -14.96 -8.93
CA ALA A 108 -1.23 -14.39 -10.02
C ALA A 108 -2.09 -14.27 -11.29
N PHE A 109 -2.20 -13.03 -11.78
CA PHE A 109 -3.01 -12.70 -12.96
C PHE A 109 -2.14 -12.23 -14.13
N SER A 110 -1.00 -12.89 -14.31
CA SER A 110 0.07 -12.53 -15.25
C SER A 110 -0.24 -12.84 -16.71
N GLU A 111 -1.20 -13.73 -16.96
CA GLU A 111 -1.63 -14.11 -18.31
C GLU A 111 -3.06 -13.65 -18.59
N PRO A 112 -3.37 -13.26 -19.84
CA PRO A 112 -4.74 -12.98 -20.26
C PRO A 112 -5.64 -14.20 -20.08
N ALA A 113 -6.90 -13.98 -19.72
CA ALA A 113 -7.87 -15.05 -19.73
C ALA A 113 -8.14 -15.56 -21.14
N GLY A 114 -8.60 -16.82 -21.25
CA GLY A 114 -9.05 -17.37 -22.53
C GLY A 114 -10.15 -16.53 -23.19
N ASP A 115 -11.02 -15.91 -22.39
CA ASP A 115 -11.97 -14.89 -22.82
C ASP A 115 -11.60 -13.51 -22.24
N ARG A 116 -11.15 -12.60 -23.11
CA ARG A 116 -10.77 -11.22 -22.76
C ARG A 116 -11.93 -10.39 -22.20
N HIS A 117 -13.18 -10.77 -22.42
CA HIS A 117 -14.33 -10.10 -21.79
C HIS A 117 -14.27 -10.25 -20.26
N THR A 118 -13.89 -11.44 -19.79
CA THR A 118 -13.81 -11.73 -18.36
C THR A 118 -12.68 -10.97 -17.66
N ASP A 119 -11.57 -10.66 -18.36
CA ASP A 119 -10.52 -9.75 -17.86
C ASP A 119 -11.07 -8.33 -17.65
N ARG A 120 -11.93 -7.85 -18.57
CA ARG A 120 -12.57 -6.53 -18.42
C ARG A 120 -13.52 -6.50 -17.25
N GLU A 121 -14.35 -7.53 -17.07
CA GLU A 121 -15.27 -7.61 -15.94
C GLU A 121 -14.53 -7.57 -14.59
N LEU A 122 -13.40 -8.26 -14.50
CA LEU A 122 -12.55 -8.23 -13.31
C LEU A 122 -11.90 -6.86 -13.12
N ALA A 123 -11.40 -6.22 -14.18
CA ALA A 123 -10.86 -4.86 -14.12
C ALA A 123 -11.90 -3.85 -13.62
N GLU A 124 -13.14 -3.93 -14.11
CA GLU A 124 -14.24 -3.09 -13.65
C GLU A 124 -14.57 -3.33 -12.18
N ALA A 125 -14.58 -4.59 -11.74
CA ALA A 125 -14.78 -4.93 -10.33
C ALA A 125 -13.66 -4.34 -9.45
N LEU A 126 -12.40 -4.45 -9.86
CA LEU A 126 -11.25 -3.85 -9.16
C LEU A 126 -11.40 -2.33 -9.02
N ALA A 127 -11.69 -1.65 -10.13
CA ALA A 127 -11.86 -0.20 -10.17
C ALA A 127 -13.05 0.26 -9.32
N ALA A 128 -14.16 -0.47 -9.34
CA ALA A 128 -15.35 -0.15 -8.54
C ALA A 128 -15.11 -0.30 -7.04
N CYS A 129 -14.28 -1.26 -6.62
CA CYS A 129 -13.89 -1.43 -5.22
C CYS A 129 -12.89 -0.34 -4.77
N GLY A 130 -11.89 -0.03 -5.60
CA GLY A 130 -10.95 1.06 -5.40
C GLY A 130 -9.92 0.86 -4.27
N ASN A 131 -9.94 -0.28 -3.57
CA ASN A 131 -9.04 -0.59 -2.46
C ASN A 131 -8.48 -2.02 -2.51
N VAL A 132 -8.29 -2.52 -3.74
CA VAL A 132 -7.81 -3.90 -4.00
C VAL A 132 -6.35 -3.86 -4.42
N VAL A 133 -5.53 -4.70 -3.79
CA VAL A 133 -4.12 -4.90 -4.11
C VAL A 133 -3.96 -6.23 -4.82
N LEU A 134 -3.25 -6.21 -5.95
CA LEU A 134 -2.94 -7.41 -6.73
C LEU A 134 -1.49 -7.87 -6.50
N PRO A 135 -1.23 -9.17 -6.67
CA PRO A 135 0.10 -9.71 -6.47
C PRO A 135 0.97 -9.46 -7.69
N LEU A 136 2.24 -9.18 -7.46
CA LEU A 136 3.31 -9.24 -8.44
C LEU A 136 4.22 -10.41 -8.08
N VAL A 137 4.51 -11.28 -9.04
CA VAL A 137 5.37 -12.44 -8.79
C VAL A 137 6.81 -12.05 -9.10
N VAL A 138 7.74 -12.33 -8.19
CA VAL A 138 9.18 -12.20 -8.44
C VAL A 138 9.77 -13.60 -8.38
N GLU A 139 10.22 -14.12 -9.52
CA GLU A 139 10.77 -15.47 -9.61
C GLU A 139 12.22 -15.46 -10.04
N VAL A 140 12.99 -16.46 -9.60
CA VAL A 140 14.33 -16.69 -10.12
C VAL A 140 14.22 -17.61 -11.33
N THR A 141 14.61 -17.12 -12.50
CA THR A 141 14.58 -17.89 -13.76
C THR A 141 15.49 -19.11 -13.67
N ARG A 142 14.96 -20.29 -14.04
CA ARG A 142 15.66 -21.58 -13.96
C ARG A 142 16.97 -21.65 -14.79
N ASN A 143 17.10 -20.85 -15.84
CA ASN A 143 18.21 -20.93 -16.81
C ASN A 143 19.32 -19.87 -16.62
N GLY A 144 19.36 -19.16 -15.49
CA GLY A 144 20.42 -18.17 -15.29
C GLY A 144 20.42 -17.43 -13.95
N GLY A 145 19.56 -17.81 -12.99
CA GLY A 145 19.51 -17.14 -11.70
C GLY A 145 18.99 -15.69 -11.77
N GLN A 146 18.49 -15.26 -12.92
CA GLN A 146 18.00 -13.90 -13.11
C GLN A 146 16.61 -13.78 -12.50
N LEU A 147 16.42 -12.78 -11.64
CA LEU A 147 15.11 -12.42 -11.14
C LEU A 147 14.24 -11.96 -12.31
N LEU A 148 12.98 -12.36 -12.33
CA LEU A 148 11.97 -11.98 -13.31
C LEU A 148 10.77 -11.44 -12.53
N GLU A 149 10.41 -10.20 -12.83
CA GLU A 149 9.22 -9.56 -12.29
C GLU A 149 8.05 -9.78 -13.25
N THR A 150 7.04 -10.47 -12.76
CA THR A 150 5.85 -10.83 -13.54
C THR A 150 4.64 -10.12 -12.96
N PRO A 151 4.34 -8.89 -13.42
CA PRO A 151 3.15 -8.17 -12.98
C PRO A 151 1.85 -8.82 -13.51
N PRO A 152 0.68 -8.45 -12.96
CA PRO A 152 -0.60 -8.76 -13.59
C PRO A 152 -0.71 -8.15 -14.98
N ILE A 153 -1.59 -8.68 -15.82
CA ILE A 153 -1.92 -8.08 -17.11
C ILE A 153 -2.30 -6.59 -16.94
N LEU A 154 -1.91 -5.78 -17.91
CA LEU A 154 -2.01 -4.31 -17.84
C LEU A 154 -3.41 -3.78 -17.44
N PRO A 155 -4.54 -4.31 -17.97
CA PRO A 155 -5.87 -3.83 -17.57
C PRO A 155 -6.17 -4.02 -16.07
N LEU A 156 -5.68 -5.10 -15.47
CA LEU A 156 -5.89 -5.39 -14.05
C LEU A 156 -4.94 -4.59 -13.18
N ALA A 157 -3.67 -4.50 -13.59
CA ALA A 157 -2.67 -3.69 -12.89
C ALA A 157 -3.08 -2.21 -12.82
N ALA A 158 -3.65 -1.66 -13.90
CA ALA A 158 -4.12 -0.28 -13.95
C ALA A 158 -5.39 -0.04 -13.11
N ALA A 159 -6.22 -1.06 -12.89
CA ALA A 159 -7.44 -0.96 -12.10
C ALA A 159 -7.22 -1.21 -10.59
N ALA A 160 -6.11 -1.85 -10.22
CA ALA A 160 -5.76 -2.11 -8.82
C ALA A 160 -5.35 -0.82 -8.08
N ALA A 161 -5.61 -0.78 -6.77
CA ALA A 161 -5.18 0.32 -5.90
C ALA A 161 -3.66 0.28 -5.58
N GLY A 162 -3.03 -0.86 -5.81
CA GLY A 162 -1.63 -1.11 -5.56
C GLY A 162 -1.19 -2.48 -6.08
N LEU A 163 0.12 -2.65 -6.23
CA LEU A 163 0.75 -3.92 -6.54
C LEU A 163 1.73 -4.25 -5.42
N GLY A 164 1.66 -5.48 -4.92
CA GLY A 164 2.59 -5.96 -3.90
C GLY A 164 3.16 -7.32 -4.26
N ARG A 165 4.45 -7.52 -3.99
CA ARG A 165 5.11 -8.78 -4.28
C ARG A 165 4.57 -9.89 -3.39
N ILE A 166 4.51 -11.09 -3.95
CA ILE A 166 4.28 -12.31 -3.18
C ILE A 166 5.56 -13.14 -3.13
N GLY A 167 5.60 -14.08 -2.17
CA GLY A 167 6.76 -14.92 -1.94
C GLY A 167 7.64 -14.45 -0.79
N VAL A 168 8.34 -15.40 -0.20
CA VAL A 168 9.25 -15.20 0.94
C VAL A 168 10.57 -15.86 0.63
N ARG A 169 11.67 -15.26 1.11
CA ARG A 169 12.98 -15.90 1.01
C ARG A 169 13.02 -17.05 2.02
N LEU A 170 13.16 -18.26 1.50
CA LEU A 170 13.42 -19.43 2.31
C LEU A 170 14.91 -19.48 2.68
N GLY A 171 15.21 -19.87 3.91
CA GLY A 171 16.57 -20.20 4.31
C GLY A 171 17.09 -21.45 3.61
N GLU A 172 18.36 -21.79 3.84
CA GLU A 172 18.97 -23.04 3.32
C GLU A 172 18.23 -24.31 3.80
N ASP A 173 17.56 -24.22 4.94
CA ASP A 173 16.73 -25.28 5.51
C ASP A 173 15.27 -25.25 5.04
N GLY A 174 14.93 -24.38 4.10
CA GLY A 174 13.58 -24.23 3.56
C GLY A 174 12.62 -23.46 4.48
N ILE A 175 13.09 -22.91 5.60
CA ILE A 175 12.25 -22.21 6.57
C ILE A 175 12.33 -20.69 6.34
N ALA A 176 11.18 -20.03 6.25
CA ALA A 176 11.09 -18.57 6.21
C ALA A 176 11.22 -17.98 7.63
N ARG A 177 12.36 -17.38 7.94
CA ARG A 177 12.58 -16.64 9.21
C ARG A 177 12.61 -15.12 9.06
N ALA A 178 12.68 -14.64 7.82
CA ALA A 178 12.67 -13.23 7.49
C ALA A 178 11.84 -12.98 6.24
N VAL A 179 11.26 -11.78 6.17
CA VAL A 179 10.56 -11.30 4.98
C VAL A 179 11.09 -9.92 4.67
N ASP A 180 11.53 -9.71 3.44
CA ASP A 180 11.96 -8.41 2.98
C ASP A 180 10.72 -7.55 2.73
N LEU A 181 10.62 -6.39 3.38
CA LEU A 181 9.47 -5.49 3.19
C LEU A 181 9.38 -5.00 1.74
N ARG A 182 10.53 -4.79 1.09
CA ARG A 182 10.59 -4.37 -0.31
C ARG A 182 11.65 -5.16 -1.06
N GLU A 183 11.37 -5.50 -2.31
CA GLU A 183 12.26 -6.27 -3.20
C GLU A 183 12.10 -5.78 -4.64
N GLY A 184 13.03 -6.12 -5.52
CA GLY A 184 12.92 -5.88 -6.94
C GLY A 184 14.24 -6.03 -7.68
N LEU A 185 14.15 -6.00 -9.00
CA LEU A 185 15.27 -6.07 -9.93
C LEU A 185 16.07 -4.77 -9.91
N GLY A 186 17.29 -4.83 -9.39
CA GLY A 186 18.21 -3.68 -9.32
C GLY A 186 17.86 -2.64 -8.25
N ALA A 187 16.62 -2.56 -7.80
CA ALA A 187 16.17 -1.68 -6.72
C ALA A 187 15.02 -2.32 -5.90
N ALA A 188 14.93 -2.00 -4.60
CA ALA A 188 13.87 -2.46 -3.71
C ALA A 188 12.53 -1.73 -3.95
N THR A 189 11.95 -1.97 -5.13
CA THR A 189 10.82 -1.20 -5.67
C THR A 189 9.49 -1.71 -5.11
N TRP A 190 9.28 -3.02 -5.12
CA TRP A 190 8.00 -3.65 -4.86
C TRP A 190 7.81 -3.95 -3.37
N PRO A 191 6.80 -3.36 -2.71
CA PRO A 191 6.46 -3.71 -1.34
C PRO A 191 5.90 -5.12 -1.26
N LEU A 192 6.05 -5.79 -0.13
CA LEU A 192 5.34 -7.04 0.18
C LEU A 192 3.83 -6.81 0.06
N LEU A 193 3.09 -7.78 -0.46
CA LEU A 193 1.63 -7.71 -0.60
C LEU A 193 0.93 -7.24 0.68
N ALA A 194 1.34 -7.77 1.84
CA ALA A 194 0.79 -7.36 3.13
C ALA A 194 1.09 -5.89 3.49
N GLU A 195 2.29 -5.38 3.15
CA GLU A 195 2.63 -3.96 3.35
C GLU A 195 1.75 -3.07 2.47
N GLU A 196 1.56 -3.47 1.21
CA GLU A 196 0.78 -2.69 0.25
C GLU A 196 -0.72 -2.65 0.61
N VAL A 197 -1.26 -3.78 1.11
CA VAL A 197 -2.62 -3.83 1.68
C VAL A 197 -2.77 -2.88 2.87
N LEU A 198 -1.75 -2.80 3.75
CA LEU A 198 -1.74 -1.86 4.87
C LEU A 198 -1.65 -0.40 4.40
N ARG A 199 -0.93 -0.12 3.30
CA ARG A 199 -0.80 1.22 2.70
C ARG A 199 -2.13 1.71 2.13
N VAL A 200 -2.86 0.84 1.43
CA VAL A 200 -4.16 1.15 0.80
C VAL A 200 -5.27 1.31 1.85
N ARG A 201 -5.13 0.64 3.00
CA ARG A 201 -6.07 0.74 4.11
C ARG A 201 -6.20 2.21 4.58
N PRO A 202 -7.40 2.81 4.54
CA PRO A 202 -7.60 4.14 5.09
C PRO A 202 -7.29 4.11 6.59
N LEU A 203 -6.33 4.94 7.03
CA LEU A 203 -5.99 5.05 8.43
C LEU A 203 -7.26 5.39 9.22
N ARG A 204 -7.64 4.55 10.19
CA ARG A 204 -8.58 4.96 11.23
C ARG A 204 -7.97 6.21 11.86
N ARG A 205 -8.52 7.38 11.56
CA ARG A 205 -8.23 8.60 12.30
C ARG A 205 -8.77 8.40 13.71
N THR A 206 -7.98 7.76 14.56
CA THR A 206 -8.18 7.85 16.01
C THR A 206 -8.16 9.34 16.34
N GLY A 207 -9.19 9.82 17.05
CA GLY A 207 -9.48 11.24 17.26
C GLY A 207 -8.45 12.03 18.07
N ARG A 208 -7.17 11.64 18.08
CA ARG A 208 -6.07 12.37 18.69
C ARG A 208 -5.36 13.22 17.64
N GLN A 209 -5.93 14.41 17.46
CA GLN A 209 -5.26 15.64 17.05
C GLN A 209 -4.44 15.59 15.75
N GLN A 210 -5.13 15.89 14.65
CA GLN A 210 -4.57 16.82 13.66
C GLN A 210 -4.45 18.20 14.31
N ARG A 211 -3.43 18.40 15.16
CA ARG A 211 -2.85 19.73 15.31
C ARG A 211 -2.08 19.95 14.01
N CYS A 212 -2.74 20.56 13.04
CA CYS A 212 -2.03 21.33 12.03
C CYS A 212 -1.18 22.34 12.80
N LEU A 213 0.10 22.03 12.98
CA LEU A 213 1.08 23.05 13.32
C LEU A 213 1.04 24.05 12.16
N PRO A 214 0.67 25.32 12.41
CA PRO A 214 0.79 26.31 11.36
C PRO A 214 2.28 26.38 11.01
N ARG A 215 2.65 25.94 9.80
CA ARG A 215 3.94 26.36 9.22
C ARG A 215 3.85 27.87 9.11
N SER A 216 4.54 28.57 9.99
CA SER A 216 4.83 29.99 9.83
C SER A 216 5.45 30.17 8.45
N ALA A 217 4.67 30.70 7.51
CA ALA A 217 5.15 31.14 6.23
C ALA A 217 5.95 32.41 6.47
N THR A 218 7.25 32.27 6.74
CA THR A 218 8.18 33.39 6.60
C THR A 218 8.37 33.62 5.10
N SER A 219 7.55 34.50 4.53
CA SER A 219 7.76 35.02 3.18
C SER A 219 9.01 35.91 3.20
N SER A 220 10.16 35.37 2.80
CA SER A 220 11.32 36.18 2.44
C SER A 220 11.11 36.69 1.02
N CYS A 221 10.61 37.92 0.87
CA CYS A 221 10.69 38.65 -0.38
C CYS A 221 12.14 39.12 -0.56
N ALA A 222 12.90 38.44 -1.43
CA ALA A 222 14.18 38.94 -1.91
C ALA A 222 13.95 40.25 -2.68
N ARG A 223 14.52 41.35 -2.17
CA ARG A 223 14.66 42.62 -2.88
C ARG A 223 15.69 42.45 -3.99
N THR A 224 15.28 42.55 -5.24
CA THR A 224 16.18 42.94 -6.33
C THR A 224 16.09 44.46 -6.50
N SER A 225 17.11 45.16 -6.01
CA SER A 225 17.37 46.56 -6.36
C SER A 225 17.79 46.62 -7.83
N GLY A 226 17.08 47.40 -8.64
CA GLY A 226 17.20 47.40 -10.10
C GLY A 226 18.25 48.34 -10.70
N ALA A 227 18.24 48.39 -12.03
CA ALA A 227 18.60 49.57 -12.81
C ALA A 227 17.92 49.53 -14.19
N SER A 228 17.35 50.67 -14.59
CA SER A 228 16.84 51.09 -15.90
C SER A 228 15.39 50.74 -16.31
N GLY A 229 14.58 51.80 -16.43
CA GLY A 229 13.74 52.04 -17.62
C GLY A 229 12.23 51.74 -17.56
N SER A 230 11.45 52.79 -17.27
CA SER A 230 10.00 52.99 -17.59
C SER A 230 8.89 52.44 -16.68
N PRO A 231 7.78 53.20 -16.50
CA PRO A 231 6.76 52.93 -15.49
C PRO A 231 5.63 52.05 -16.06
N ALA A 232 5.55 50.80 -15.61
CA ALA A 232 4.37 49.96 -15.82
C ALA A 232 3.67 49.68 -14.49
N ARG A 233 2.34 49.70 -14.54
CA ARG A 233 1.37 49.75 -13.44
C ARG A 233 1.62 48.70 -12.37
N ARG A 234 1.50 49.10 -11.10
CA ARG A 234 1.46 48.18 -9.93
C ARG A 234 0.24 47.27 -10.04
N ALA A 235 0.46 45.96 -10.16
CA ALA A 235 -0.57 44.95 -9.88
C ALA A 235 -0.61 44.69 -8.36
N PRO A 236 -1.79 44.62 -7.72
CA PRO A 236 -1.87 44.22 -6.32
C PRO A 236 -1.57 42.73 -6.16
N CYS A 237 -0.85 42.38 -5.10
CA CYS A 237 -0.62 41.01 -4.66
C CYS A 237 -1.96 40.31 -4.47
N GLN A 238 -2.23 39.25 -5.24
CA GLN A 238 -3.33 38.33 -4.94
C GLN A 238 -2.86 37.36 -3.85
N GLU A 239 -3.50 37.44 -2.69
CA GLU A 239 -3.45 36.41 -1.65
C GLU A 239 -3.97 35.09 -2.24
N PHE A 240 -3.13 34.05 -2.21
CA PHE A 240 -3.59 32.70 -2.48
C PHE A 240 -4.47 32.23 -1.31
N PRO A 241 -5.71 31.76 -1.55
CA PRO A 241 -6.51 31.19 -0.47
C PRO A 241 -5.83 29.94 0.06
N THR A 242 -5.53 29.96 1.36
CA THR A 242 -5.18 28.78 2.16
C THR A 242 -6.26 27.71 2.00
N PRO A 243 -5.94 26.41 2.05
CA PRO A 243 -6.94 25.37 1.91
C PRO A 243 -7.87 25.41 3.11
N ALA A 244 -9.07 25.95 2.89
CA ALA A 244 -10.19 25.79 3.78
C ALA A 244 -10.45 24.28 3.94
N CYS A 245 -10.50 23.83 5.19
CA CYS A 245 -11.03 22.52 5.55
C CYS A 245 -12.46 22.41 4.99
N CYS A 246 -12.62 21.77 3.84
CA CYS A 246 -13.93 21.41 3.31
C CYS A 246 -14.56 20.31 4.18
N ARG A 247 -15.31 20.73 5.22
CA ARG A 247 -16.51 20.00 5.64
C ARG A 247 -17.53 20.18 4.52
N GLY A 248 -17.73 19.15 3.72
CA GLY A 248 -18.71 19.19 2.65
C GLY A 248 -19.23 17.80 2.36
N THR A 249 -20.45 17.55 2.81
CA THR A 249 -21.31 16.42 2.40
C THR A 249 -21.39 16.34 0.88
N PHE A 250 -20.92 15.22 0.32
CA PHE A 250 -20.96 14.93 -1.11
C PHE A 250 -22.39 14.61 -1.53
N ARG A 251 -22.95 15.41 -2.46
CA ARG A 251 -24.13 15.09 -3.27
C ARG A 251 -23.68 15.13 -4.74
N PRO A 252 -23.95 14.10 -5.56
CA PRO A 252 -23.54 14.11 -6.95
C PRO A 252 -24.51 14.96 -7.76
N SER A 253 -24.01 15.93 -8.51
CA SER A 253 -24.73 16.56 -9.62
C SER A 253 -23.90 16.38 -10.88
N TRP A 254 -24.36 15.47 -11.74
CA TRP A 254 -23.95 15.42 -13.14
C TRP A 254 -24.58 16.61 -13.87
N SER A 255 -23.76 17.34 -14.63
CA SER A 255 -24.22 18.19 -15.74
C SER A 255 -23.42 17.78 -16.98
N PRO A 256 -24.08 17.38 -18.08
CA PRO A 256 -23.46 17.26 -19.39
C PRO A 256 -23.65 18.57 -20.17
N ALA A 257 -22.61 19.04 -20.84
CA ALA A 257 -22.74 19.93 -22.00
C ALA A 257 -21.41 20.04 -22.75
N VAL A 258 -21.32 19.33 -23.89
CA VAL A 258 -20.51 19.75 -25.04
C VAL A 258 -21.47 19.87 -26.21
N SER A 259 -21.40 21.03 -26.85
CA SER A 259 -22.32 21.54 -27.87
C SER A 259 -22.03 20.94 -29.24
N PHE A 260 -23.08 20.56 -29.97
CA PHE A 260 -23.05 20.31 -31.42
C PHE A 260 -23.94 21.37 -32.12
N SER A 261 -23.50 21.80 -33.31
CA SER A 261 -24.00 22.97 -34.04
C SER A 261 -25.31 22.73 -34.82
N SER A 262 -26.25 23.65 -34.61
CA SER A 262 -27.15 24.31 -35.59
C SER A 262 -27.81 23.52 -36.75
N GLY A 263 -29.13 23.36 -36.64
CA GLY A 263 -30.10 23.33 -37.73
C GLY A 263 -31.46 23.85 -37.22
N SER A 264 -32.03 24.88 -37.86
CA SER A 264 -33.20 25.66 -37.41
C SER A 264 -34.58 25.05 -37.78
N PRO A 265 -35.71 25.52 -37.20
CA PRO A 265 -37.00 24.79 -37.06
C PRO A 265 -38.20 25.39 -37.85
N PRO A 266 -39.42 24.84 -37.67
CA PRO A 266 -40.66 25.64 -37.57
C PRO A 266 -41.63 25.20 -36.43
N PRO A 267 -42.71 25.96 -36.11
CA PRO A 267 -43.08 26.31 -34.74
C PRO A 267 -44.36 25.65 -34.17
N GLY A 268 -44.52 25.68 -32.84
CA GLY A 268 -45.79 25.34 -32.19
C GLY A 268 -45.78 25.48 -30.65
N SER A 269 -46.51 26.47 -30.16
CA SER A 269 -47.06 26.65 -28.80
C SER A 269 -46.12 26.63 -27.57
N VAL A 270 -45.92 27.82 -27.02
CA VAL A 270 -45.51 28.09 -25.64
C VAL A 270 -46.61 27.67 -24.68
N THR A 271 -46.30 26.90 -23.63
CA THR A 271 -46.96 27.07 -22.32
C THR A 271 -45.97 26.76 -21.19
N SER A 272 -45.79 27.75 -20.31
CA SER A 272 -44.84 27.78 -19.21
C SER A 272 -45.12 26.70 -18.14
N CYS A 273 -44.07 26.23 -17.44
CA CYS A 273 -44.23 25.79 -16.06
C CYS A 273 -43.06 26.26 -15.18
N ARG A 274 -43.40 27.10 -14.20
CA ARG A 274 -42.46 27.73 -13.25
C ARG A 274 -41.98 26.74 -12.19
N ARG A 275 -40.73 26.93 -11.77
CA ARG A 275 -40.13 26.39 -10.54
C ARG A 275 -40.98 26.74 -9.31
N ARG A 276 -41.21 25.74 -8.44
CA ARG A 276 -41.60 25.98 -7.04
C ARG A 276 -40.71 25.14 -6.12
N CYS A 277 -39.57 25.72 -5.73
CA CYS A 277 -38.76 25.22 -4.62
C CYS A 277 -39.51 25.52 -3.31
N ARG A 278 -40.07 24.49 -2.67
CA ARG A 278 -40.65 24.62 -1.32
C ARG A 278 -39.61 24.16 -0.30
N GLN A 279 -38.91 25.12 0.32
CA GLN A 279 -38.17 24.88 1.56
C GLN A 279 -39.19 24.62 2.68
N SER A 280 -39.26 23.40 3.21
CA SER A 280 -39.92 23.14 4.48
C SER A 280 -38.86 23.03 5.58
N ARG A 281 -38.73 24.11 6.37
CA ARG A 281 -38.20 24.01 7.73
C ARG A 281 -39.22 23.22 8.56
N SER A 282 -38.84 22.08 9.10
CA SER A 282 -39.56 21.46 10.22
C SER A 282 -38.63 21.37 11.43
N ARG A 283 -39.00 22.13 12.46
CA ARG A 283 -38.52 21.94 13.83
C ARG A 283 -39.05 20.58 14.30
N CYS A 284 -38.16 19.65 14.64
CA CYS A 284 -38.56 18.42 15.32
C CYS A 284 -38.58 18.65 16.84
N ARG A 285 -39.79 18.66 17.41
CA ARG A 285 -40.05 18.29 18.81
C ARG A 285 -40.66 16.89 18.78
N GLY A 286 -40.15 15.98 19.59
CA GLY A 286 -40.88 14.78 20.04
C GLY A 286 -41.04 13.65 19.03
N SER A 287 -40.25 12.58 19.25
CA SER A 287 -40.51 11.16 18.99
C SER A 287 -41.17 10.69 17.67
N ARG A 288 -40.30 10.03 16.87
CA ARG A 288 -40.56 8.95 15.88
C ARG A 288 -41.21 9.36 14.54
N CYS A 289 -40.42 9.23 13.48
CA CYS A 289 -40.90 9.05 12.11
C CYS A 289 -40.10 7.93 11.45
N SER A 290 -40.67 6.74 11.38
CA SER A 290 -40.22 5.61 10.55
C SER A 290 -40.87 5.70 9.17
N ARG A 291 -40.10 5.60 8.09
CA ARG A 291 -40.62 5.29 6.75
C ARG A 291 -39.77 4.22 6.08
N THR A 292 -40.32 3.01 6.05
CA THR A 292 -40.09 1.97 5.05
C THR A 292 -40.83 2.34 3.77
N SER A 293 -40.20 2.19 2.61
CA SER A 293 -40.92 2.11 1.33
C SER A 293 -40.08 1.36 0.30
N SER A 294 -40.53 0.13 0.07
CA SER A 294 -40.28 -0.76 -1.07
C SER A 294 -40.65 -0.10 -2.40
N TRP A 295 -39.94 -0.44 -3.47
CA TRP A 295 -40.28 -0.09 -4.85
C TRP A 295 -40.45 -1.35 -5.68
N GLN A 296 -41.59 -1.45 -6.40
CA GLN A 296 -41.84 -2.35 -7.52
C GLN A 296 -42.02 -1.52 -8.79
N CYS A 297 -41.52 -2.05 -9.91
CA CYS A 297 -41.58 -1.49 -11.25
C CYS A 297 -42.90 -1.84 -11.95
N VAL A 298 -43.39 -0.96 -12.84
CA VAL A 298 -44.14 -1.34 -14.06
C VAL A 298 -43.86 -0.32 -15.17
N THR A 299 -43.51 -0.82 -16.35
CA THR A 299 -43.39 -0.13 -17.65
C THR A 299 -44.73 -0.08 -18.38
N GLY A 300 -44.98 0.95 -19.20
CA GLY A 300 -46.11 0.98 -20.12
C GLY A 300 -45.96 2.00 -21.24
N SER A 301 -45.80 1.45 -22.46
CA SER A 301 -46.07 1.98 -23.82
C SER A 301 -45.53 3.35 -24.23
#